data_AF-A0A662CTM3-F1
#
_entry.id   AF-A0A662CTM3-F1
#
_cell.length_a   1.000
_cell.length_b   1.000
_cell.length_c   1.000
_cell.angle_alpha   90.00
_cell.angle_beta   90.00
_cell.angle_gamma   90.00
#
_symmetry.space_group_name_H-M   'P 1'
#
loop_
_entity.id
_entity.type
_entity.pdbx_description
1 polymer ?
#
loop_
_entity_poly.entity_id
_entity_poly.type
_entity_poly.pdbx_seq_one_letter_code
_entity_poly.pdbx_strand_id
1 'polypeptide(L)'
;MPVQLIPYFQYTVHTVIATLFMGLTSWQNGRCGFYDASICVDPESLVTPWLVMYWHNVIVRSFRRAHALLGRMFDLNEVRSTKSRIAWHEVKSYFWALDCHPRRPWWHKFQALLYRYSRNTGQFLFGKPSQQRTATD
;
A
#
# COMPACT_ATOMS: atom_id res chain seq x y z
N MET A 1 2.51 12.37 21.88
CA MET A 1 3.39 11.19 21.73
C MET A 1 2.71 10.12 20.87
N PRO A 2 3.14 9.87 19.61
CA PRO A 2 2.57 8.84 18.74
C PRO A 2 3.48 7.61 18.57
N VAL A 3 4.37 7.31 19.52
CA VAL A 3 5.34 6.20 19.41
C VAL A 3 4.73 4.83 19.75
N GLN A 4 3.69 4.79 20.60
CA GLN A 4 3.08 3.53 21.06
C GLN A 4 2.25 2.81 19.98
N LEU A 5 1.83 3.49 18.90
CA LEU A 5 1.02 2.89 17.83
C LEU A 5 1.84 2.40 16.64
N ILE A 6 3.15 2.69 16.61
CA ILE A 6 4.03 2.33 15.49
C ILE A 6 4.06 0.80 15.26
N PRO A 7 4.14 -0.07 16.29
CA PRO A 7 4.16 -1.52 16.08
C PRO A 7 2.86 -2.05 15.47
N TYR A 8 1.71 -1.59 15.95
CA TYR A 8 0.39 -2.01 15.45
C TYR A 8 0.13 -1.51 14.03
N PHE A 9 0.53 -0.27 13.74
CA PHE A 9 0.51 0.30 12.40
C PHE A 9 1.40 -0.50 11.45
N GLN A 10 2.61 -0.86 11.86
CA GLN A 10 3.53 -1.65 11.05
C GLN A 10 3.00 -3.05 10.77
N TYR A 11 2.45 -3.73 11.77
CA TYR A 11 1.83 -5.03 11.58
C TYR A 11 0.66 -4.96 10.60
N THR A 12 -0.23 -3.97 10.77
CA THR A 12 -1.39 -3.77 9.90
C THR A 12 -0.96 -3.45 8.46
N VAL A 13 0.02 -2.57 8.27
CA VAL A 13 0.53 -2.23 6.94
C VAL A 13 1.23 -3.43 6.31
N HIS A 14 2.01 -4.20 7.06
CA HIS A 14 2.64 -5.42 6.55
C HIS A 14 1.60 -6.38 5.99
N THR A 15 0.56 -6.70 6.76
CA THR A 15 -0.51 -7.61 6.34
C THR A 15 -1.25 -7.07 5.12
N VAL A 16 -1.60 -5.78 5.11
CA VAL A 16 -2.27 -5.16 3.95
C VAL A 16 -1.42 -5.26 2.68
N ILE A 17 -0.13 -4.93 2.76
CA ILE A 17 0.76 -4.95 1.59
C ILE A 17 1.01 -6.40 1.14
N ALA A 18 1.17 -7.34 2.07
CA ALA A 18 1.31 -8.77 1.77
C ALA A 18 0.07 -9.31 1.01
N THR A 19 -1.13 -8.96 1.47
CA THR A 19 -2.39 -9.30 0.77
C THR A 19 -2.45 -8.71 -0.63
N LEU A 20 -2.04 -7.45 -0.79
CA LEU A 20 -2.00 -6.82 -2.12
C LEU A 20 -0.96 -7.46 -3.03
N PHE A 21 0.14 -7.97 -2.49
CA PHE A 21 1.14 -8.73 -3.24
C PHE A 21 0.61 -10.07 -3.74
N MET A 22 -0.23 -10.76 -2.96
CA MET A 22 -0.96 -11.94 -3.42
C MET A 22 -1.92 -11.60 -4.57
N GLY A 23 -2.69 -10.52 -4.43
CA GLY A 23 -3.57 -10.03 -5.50
C GLY A 23 -2.82 -9.61 -6.76
N LEU A 24 -1.70 -8.92 -6.60
CA LEU A 24 -0.85 -8.47 -7.70
C LEU A 24 -0.24 -9.66 -8.45
N THR A 25 0.20 -10.71 -7.73
CA THR A 25 0.76 -11.93 -8.33
C THR A 25 -0.32 -12.69 -9.11
N SER A 26 -1.55 -12.75 -8.57
CA SER A 26 -2.68 -13.37 -9.25
C SER A 26 -3.06 -12.61 -10.52
N TRP A 27 -3.09 -11.27 -10.45
CA TRP A 27 -3.31 -10.41 -11.62
C TRP A 27 -2.22 -10.57 -12.70
N GLN A 28 -0.95 -10.67 -12.29
CA GLN A 28 0.15 -10.92 -13.23
C GLN A 28 0.03 -12.28 -13.95
N ASN A 29 -0.63 -13.26 -13.32
CA ASN A 29 -0.91 -14.57 -13.91
C ASN A 29 -2.19 -14.58 -14.77
N GLY A 30 -2.77 -13.41 -15.07
CA GLY A 30 -3.95 -13.27 -15.93
C GLY A 30 -5.29 -13.42 -15.23
N ARG A 31 -5.32 -13.57 -13.90
CA ARG A 31 -6.58 -13.63 -13.13
C ARG A 31 -7.11 -12.22 -12.87
N CYS A 32 -8.40 -12.00 -13.07
CA CYS A 32 -9.01 -10.69 -12.88
C CYS A 32 -9.63 -10.53 -11.48
N GLY A 33 -9.44 -9.36 -10.86
CA GLY A 33 -10.09 -8.99 -9.61
C GLY A 33 -9.25 -9.26 -8.35
N PHE A 34 -9.94 -9.56 -7.24
CA PHE A 34 -9.35 -9.73 -5.89
C PHE A 34 -9.63 -11.12 -5.30
N TYR A 35 -10.29 -12.01 -6.05
CA TYR A 35 -10.83 -13.27 -5.55
C TYR A 35 -9.75 -14.23 -5.02
N ASP A 36 -8.64 -14.36 -5.74
CA ASP A 36 -7.53 -15.19 -5.29
C ASP A 36 -6.86 -14.63 -4.02
N ALA A 37 -6.74 -13.31 -3.92
CA ALA A 37 -6.22 -12.67 -2.71
C ALA A 37 -7.16 -12.88 -1.52
N SER A 38 -8.48 -12.84 -1.73
CA SER A 38 -9.42 -13.12 -0.66
C SER A 38 -9.39 -14.57 -0.19
N ILE A 39 -9.24 -15.54 -1.10
CA ILE A 39 -9.10 -16.96 -0.71
C ILE A 39 -7.86 -17.17 0.17
N CYS A 40 -6.74 -16.50 -0.15
CA CYS A 40 -5.52 -16.62 0.63
C CYS A 40 -5.59 -15.93 2.01
N VAL A 41 -6.46 -14.93 2.16
CA VAL A 41 -6.62 -14.19 3.42
C VAL A 41 -7.66 -14.84 4.34
N ASP A 42 -8.83 -15.12 3.80
CA ASP A 42 -9.93 -15.79 4.50
C ASP A 42 -10.91 -16.37 3.46
N PRO A 43 -10.87 -17.69 3.21
CA PRO A 43 -11.65 -18.33 2.16
C PRO A 43 -13.15 -18.39 2.44
N GLU A 44 -13.59 -18.26 3.70
CA GLU A 44 -14.99 -18.39 4.09
C GLU A 44 -15.72 -17.04 4.15
N SER A 45 -14.99 -15.93 4.06
CA SER A 45 -15.55 -14.59 4.22
C SER A 45 -15.91 -13.92 2.91
N LEU A 46 -17.21 -13.69 2.73
CA LEU A 46 -17.78 -12.90 1.63
C LEU A 46 -17.41 -11.41 1.69
N VAL A 47 -16.86 -10.94 2.82
CA VAL A 47 -16.45 -9.55 3.04
C VAL A 47 -15.00 -9.31 2.60
N THR A 48 -14.17 -10.35 2.65
CA THR A 48 -12.74 -10.27 2.34
C THR A 48 -12.44 -9.68 0.96
N PRO A 49 -13.12 -10.03 -0.15
CA PRO A 49 -12.88 -9.41 -1.45
C PRO A 49 -13.11 -7.88 -1.44
N TRP A 50 -14.14 -7.42 -0.73
CA TRP A 50 -14.44 -5.99 -0.57
C TRP A 50 -13.38 -5.28 0.25
N LEU A 51 -12.89 -5.93 1.30
CA LEU A 51 -11.81 -5.41 2.16
C LEU A 51 -10.50 -5.29 1.38
N VAL A 52 -10.13 -6.27 0.56
CA VAL A 52 -8.94 -6.19 -0.30
C VAL A 52 -9.09 -5.05 -1.32
N MET A 53 -10.26 -4.89 -1.94
CA MET A 53 -10.52 -3.76 -2.84
C MET A 53 -10.42 -2.41 -2.09
N TYR A 54 -10.93 -2.33 -0.86
CA TYR A 54 -10.82 -1.13 -0.04
C TYR A 54 -9.36 -0.79 0.25
N TRP A 55 -8.57 -1.76 0.71
CA TRP A 55 -7.15 -1.58 0.97
C TRP A 55 -6.38 -1.19 -0.29
N HIS A 56 -6.66 -1.83 -1.42
CA HIS A 56 -6.08 -1.45 -2.71
C HIS A 56 -6.31 0.04 -2.99
N ASN A 57 -7.55 0.53 -2.84
CA ASN A 57 -7.88 1.94 -3.05
C ASN A 57 -7.18 2.87 -2.06
N VAL A 58 -7.07 2.49 -0.78
CA VAL A 58 -6.33 3.26 0.23
C VAL A 58 -4.86 3.39 -0.18
N ILE A 59 -4.21 2.29 -0.58
CA ILE A 59 -2.81 2.29 -0.98
C ILE A 59 -2.57 3.15 -2.22
N VAL A 60 -3.40 3.01 -3.26
CA VAL A 60 -3.30 3.85 -4.48
C VAL A 60 -3.44 5.33 -4.14
N ARG A 61 -4.45 5.70 -3.35
CA ARG A 61 -4.67 7.10 -2.95
C ARG A 61 -3.48 7.65 -2.15
N SER A 62 -2.95 6.85 -1.24
CA SER A 62 -1.75 7.20 -0.47
C SER A 62 -0.54 7.43 -1.35
N PHE A 63 -0.29 6.55 -2.32
CA PHE A 63 0.81 6.72 -3.27
C PHE A 63 0.64 7.96 -4.15
N ARG A 64 -0.57 8.19 -4.70
CA ARG A 64 -0.86 9.40 -5.47
C ARG A 64 -0.62 10.67 -4.67
N ARG A 65 -1.09 10.71 -3.41
CA ARG A 65 -0.86 11.84 -2.49
C ARG A 65 0.63 12.05 -2.24
N ALA A 66 1.39 10.97 -2.07
CA ALA A 66 2.82 11.02 -1.78
C ALA A 66 3.70 11.15 -3.03
N HIS A 67 3.14 11.11 -4.24
CA HIS A 67 3.88 10.95 -5.49
C HIS A 67 5.00 11.99 -5.66
N ALA A 68 4.69 13.27 -5.47
CA ALA A 68 5.67 14.34 -5.60
C ALA A 68 6.83 14.24 -4.61
N LEU A 69 6.58 13.71 -3.40
CA LEU A 69 7.61 13.53 -2.37
C LEU A 69 8.42 12.26 -2.61
N LEU A 70 7.77 11.18 -3.03
CA LEU A 70 8.42 9.94 -3.42
C LEU A 70 9.32 10.15 -4.65
N GLY A 71 8.89 10.98 -5.62
CA GLY A 71 9.66 11.34 -6.81
C GLY A 71 10.96 12.10 -6.53
N ARG A 72 11.12 12.65 -5.32
CA ARG A 72 12.40 13.24 -4.87
C ARG A 72 13.41 12.20 -4.40
N MET A 73 12.95 10.98 -4.14
CA MET A 73 13.75 9.90 -3.55
C MET A 73 13.91 8.69 -4.48
N PHE A 74 12.98 8.52 -5.42
CA PHE A 74 12.88 7.38 -6.34
C PHE A 74 12.52 7.85 -7.74
N ASP A 75 12.95 7.11 -8.75
CA ASP A 75 12.49 7.31 -10.12
C ASP A 75 11.07 6.75 -10.29
N LEU A 76 10.11 7.64 -10.54
CA LEU A 76 8.69 7.31 -10.73
C LEU A 76 8.22 7.48 -12.18
N ASN A 77 9.12 7.59 -13.16
CA ASN A 77 8.77 7.87 -14.57
C ASN A 77 7.78 6.86 -15.17
N GLU A 78 7.82 5.60 -14.72
CA GLU A 78 6.93 4.52 -15.17
C GLU A 78 5.56 4.50 -14.45
N VAL A 79 5.33 5.40 -13.50
CA VAL A 79 4.09 5.46 -12.73
C VAL A 79 3.07 6.32 -13.45
N ARG A 80 2.04 5.66 -14.01
CA ARG A 80 0.90 6.32 -14.64
C ARG A 80 -0.35 6.16 -13.77
N SER A 81 -0.93 7.29 -13.37
CA SER A 81 -2.19 7.30 -12.62
C SER A 81 -3.34 6.89 -13.53
N THR A 82 -4.14 5.90 -13.09
CA THR A 82 -5.32 5.45 -13.85
C THR A 82 -6.62 5.90 -13.18
N LYS A 83 -7.66 6.23 -13.94
CA LYS A 83 -8.99 6.51 -13.35
C LYS A 83 -9.79 5.24 -13.02
N SER A 84 -9.22 4.06 -13.29
CA SER A 84 -9.85 2.76 -13.02
C SER A 84 -10.05 2.55 -11.51
N ARG A 85 -11.16 1.90 -11.16
CA ARG A 85 -11.45 1.44 -9.79
C ARG A 85 -10.46 0.37 -9.32
N ILE A 86 -9.86 -0.36 -10.27
CA ILE A 86 -8.83 -1.36 -10.03
C ILE A 86 -7.58 -0.92 -10.82
N ALA A 87 -6.59 -0.43 -10.08
CA ALA A 87 -5.38 0.19 -10.60
C ALA A 87 -4.14 -0.70 -10.36
N TRP A 88 -4.26 -2.00 -10.62
CA TRP A 88 -3.17 -2.96 -10.40
C TRP A 88 -1.88 -2.59 -11.11
N HIS A 89 -1.97 -2.05 -12.32
CA HIS A 89 -0.81 -1.55 -13.06
C HIS A 89 -0.09 -0.43 -12.31
N GLU A 90 -0.84 0.54 -11.78
CA GLU A 90 -0.28 1.67 -11.04
C GLU A 90 0.36 1.21 -9.72
N VAL A 91 -0.33 0.34 -8.99
CA VAL A 91 0.20 -0.28 -7.76
C VAL A 91 1.51 -1.02 -8.05
N LYS A 92 1.55 -1.81 -9.13
CA LYS A 92 2.77 -2.49 -9.59
C LYS A 92 3.89 -1.48 -9.86
N SER A 93 3.63 -0.43 -10.64
CA SER A 93 4.63 0.59 -10.99
C SER A 93 5.21 1.25 -9.74
N TYR A 94 4.39 1.62 -8.76
CA TYR A 94 4.89 2.17 -7.50
C TYR A 94 5.78 1.18 -6.75
N PHE A 95 5.33 -0.07 -6.57
CA PHE A 95 6.13 -1.05 -5.85
C PHE A 95 7.46 -1.36 -6.55
N TRP A 96 7.48 -1.41 -7.88
CA TRP A 96 8.72 -1.61 -8.65
C TRP A 96 9.67 -0.43 -8.52
N ALA A 97 9.17 0.80 -8.62
CA ALA A 97 9.99 1.99 -8.43
C ALA A 97 10.61 2.08 -7.02
N LEU A 98 9.94 1.48 -6.03
CA LEU A 98 10.39 1.40 -4.64
C LEU A 98 11.23 0.13 -4.35
N ASP A 99 11.63 -0.63 -5.37
CA ASP A 99 12.37 -1.91 -5.27
C ASP A 99 11.71 -2.92 -4.31
N CYS A 100 10.37 -2.90 -4.28
CA CYS A 100 9.53 -3.77 -3.47
C CYS A 100 8.86 -4.82 -4.35
N HIS A 101 9.36 -6.05 -4.27
CA HIS A 101 8.90 -7.15 -5.12
C HIS A 101 8.27 -8.28 -4.29
N PRO A 102 7.13 -8.87 -4.70
CA PRO A 102 6.49 -9.96 -3.98
C PRO A 102 7.35 -11.23 -3.88
N ARG A 103 8.31 -11.43 -4.80
CA ARG A 103 9.22 -12.57 -4.82
C ARG A 103 10.54 -12.35 -4.07
N ARG A 104 10.77 -11.15 -3.52
CA ARG A 104 12.01 -10.80 -2.81
C ARG A 104 11.66 -10.39 -1.37
N PRO A 105 12.59 -10.50 -0.41
CA PRO A 105 12.41 -9.88 0.91
C PRO A 105 12.19 -8.37 0.76
N TRP A 106 10.95 -7.93 0.93
CA TRP A 106 10.54 -6.54 0.67
C TRP A 106 10.26 -5.77 1.97
N TRP A 107 9.87 -6.46 3.04
CA TRP A 107 9.37 -5.80 4.25
C TRP A 107 10.39 -4.87 4.90
N HIS A 108 11.64 -5.29 5.09
CA HIS A 108 12.66 -4.43 5.70
C HIS A 108 12.91 -3.15 4.88
N LYS A 109 12.96 -3.26 3.55
CA LYS A 109 13.12 -2.10 2.64
C LYS A 109 11.91 -1.17 2.74
N PHE A 110 10.71 -1.75 2.71
CA PHE A 110 9.48 -0.99 2.81
C PHE A 110 9.30 -0.32 4.17
N GLN A 111 9.68 -1.00 5.25
CA GLN A 111 9.67 -0.44 6.59
C GLN A 111 10.64 0.74 6.71
N ALA A 112 11.85 0.62 6.16
CA ALA A 112 12.80 1.73 6.09
C ALA A 112 12.26 2.92 5.28
N LEU A 113 11.57 2.66 4.16
CA LEU A 113 10.86 3.68 3.39
C LEU A 113 9.78 4.38 4.23
N LEU A 114 8.94 3.64 4.95
CA LEU A 114 7.90 4.20 5.81
C LEU A 114 8.49 5.11 6.89
N TYR A 115 9.58 4.67 7.51
CA TYR A 115 10.31 5.47 8.50
C TYR A 115 10.90 6.74 7.89
N ARG A 116 11.58 6.62 6.74
CA ARG A 116 12.19 7.76 6.04
C ARG A 116 11.13 8.78 5.61
N TYR A 117 10.02 8.30 5.05
CA TYR A 117 8.89 9.16 4.68
C TYR A 117 8.34 9.89 5.90
N SER A 118 8.10 9.18 7.00
CA SER A 118 7.57 9.77 8.23
C SER A 118 8.50 10.79 8.86
N ARG A 119 9.79 10.49 8.94
CA ARG A 119 10.83 11.42 9.40
C ARG A 119 10.88 12.70 8.56
N ASN A 120 10.80 12.57 7.24
CA ASN A 120 10.98 13.70 6.32
C ASN A 120 9.73 14.58 6.19
N THR A 121 8.54 14.03 6.45
CA THR A 121 7.27 14.73 6.20
C THR A 121 6.47 15.02 7.46
N GLY A 122 6.80 14.38 8.58
CA GLY A 122 5.95 14.36 9.77
C GLY A 122 4.62 13.63 9.59
N GLN A 123 4.44 12.89 8.49
CA GLN A 123 3.18 12.23 8.13
C GLN A 123 3.36 10.72 7.91
N PHE A 124 2.29 9.94 8.04
CA PHE A 124 2.30 8.54 7.62
C PHE A 124 2.02 8.41 6.12
N LEU A 125 2.79 7.56 5.44
CA LEU A 125 2.57 7.26 4.02
C LEU A 125 1.18 6.67 3.79
N PHE A 126 0.78 5.73 4.66
CA PHE A 126 -0.54 5.11 4.68
C PHE A 126 -1.33 5.55 5.89
N GLY A 127 -2.61 5.85 5.67
CA GLY A 127 -3.51 6.32 6.72
C GLY A 127 -3.25 7.77 7.17
N LYS A 128 -4.04 8.19 8.16
CA LYS A 128 -3.87 9.45 8.90
C LYS A 128 -3.76 9.10 10.39
N PRO A 129 -2.81 9.70 11.13
CA PRO A 129 -2.81 9.61 12.59
C PRO A 129 -4.14 10.14 13.13
N SER A 130 -4.66 9.54 14.20
CA SER A 130 -5.84 10.06 14.91
C SER A 130 -5.65 11.51 15.36
N GLN A 131 -4.42 11.89 15.72
CA GLN A 131 -4.04 13.25 16.14
C GLN A 131 -4.18 14.31 15.04
N GLN A 132 -4.22 13.91 13.77
CA GLN A 132 -4.46 14.81 12.63
C GLN A 132 -5.93 14.82 12.18
N ARG A 133 -6.83 14.09 12.86
CA ARG A 133 -8.27 14.14 12.56
C ARG A 133 -8.98 15.34 13.21
N THR A 134 -8.45 15.86 14.32
CA THR A 134 -9.06 16.93 15.11
C THR A 134 -8.56 18.34 14.78
N ALA A 135 -7.68 18.49 13.78
CA ALA A 135 -7.13 19.79 13.37
C ALA A 135 -7.87 20.40 12.15
N THR A 136 -8.94 19.75 11.72
CA THR A 136 -9.85 20.23 10.67
C THR A 136 -11.28 19.92 11.12
N ASP A 137 -11.68 20.54 12.22
CA ASP A 137 -13.08 20.88 12.52
C ASP A 137 -13.13 22.40 12.71
#